data_AF-A0A9P7I0I5-F1
#
_entry.id   AF-A0A9P7I0I5-F1
#
_cell.length_a   1.000
_cell.length_b   1.000
_cell.length_c   1.000
_cell.angle_alpha   90.00
_cell.angle_beta   90.00
_cell.angle_gamma   90.00
#
_symmetry.space_group_name_H-M   'P 1'
#
loop_
_entity.id
_entity.type
_entity.pdbx_description
1 polymer ?
#
loop_
_entity_poly.entity_id
_entity_poly.type
_entity_poly.pdbx_seq_one_letter_code
_entity_poly.pdbx_strand_id
1 'polypeptide(L)'
;MMSQFRQATGPNGILSHVQTLFNRLAVQVAILVGDVMPQLSLKCVSGSQLMMVNTNYTFSSLLEAREALNAILALRFTETGTNSVLIATFSQWSQAFDKFITSRGEIPFSPSEQRSLALIDLHRRYFNMVLPWENKNSHQDVLSLDNYTGDFEELVNCASRVLETDTVPQAAPLFHLEIGVVPVLFVIAAWCRDPGVRRRAISLLMSRQAQEGVWSSHLTGRVARIIMEAEEENLDVRSCEDVPGPRRINPTLIAI
;
A
#
# COMPACT_ATOMS: atom_id res chain seq x y z
N MET A 1 -17.43 -23.87 -12.69
CA MET A 1 -16.00 -23.90 -12.31
C MET A 1 -15.18 -24.26 -13.55
N MET A 2 -15.00 -23.31 -14.49
CA MET A 2 -14.08 -23.38 -15.64
C MET A 2 -14.31 -22.12 -16.51
N SER A 3 -13.64 -20.99 -16.22
CA SER A 3 -13.53 -19.88 -17.20
C SER A 3 -12.47 -18.82 -16.86
N GLN A 4 -11.40 -19.14 -16.12
CA GLN A 4 -10.33 -18.17 -15.83
C GLN A 4 -8.94 -18.77 -16.01
N PHE A 5 -8.62 -19.20 -17.23
CA PHE A 5 -7.24 -19.29 -17.70
C PHE A 5 -7.28 -19.07 -19.20
N ARG A 6 -7.25 -17.81 -19.65
CA ARG A 6 -6.75 -17.55 -21.01
C ARG A 6 -5.28 -17.92 -20.98
N GLN A 7 -5.00 -19.10 -21.52
CA GLN A 7 -3.69 -19.72 -21.57
C GLN A 7 -2.68 -18.76 -22.24
N ALA A 8 -1.61 -18.43 -21.51
CA ALA A 8 -0.39 -17.94 -22.11
C ALA A 8 0.28 -19.12 -22.85
N THR A 9 -0.12 -19.38 -24.09
CA THR A 9 0.32 -20.55 -24.87
C THR A 9 1.68 -20.38 -25.56
N GLY A 10 2.47 -19.36 -25.21
CA GLY A 10 3.78 -19.11 -25.80
C GLY A 10 4.87 -18.75 -24.78
N PRO A 11 6.16 -19.04 -25.06
CA PRO A 11 7.29 -18.79 -24.15
C PRO A 11 7.41 -17.32 -23.73
N ASN A 12 7.05 -16.37 -24.60
CA ASN A 12 7.02 -14.94 -24.29
C ASN A 12 5.93 -14.59 -23.26
N GLY A 13 4.81 -15.32 -23.27
CA GLY A 13 3.74 -15.15 -22.29
C GLY A 13 4.19 -15.56 -20.90
N ILE A 14 4.83 -16.72 -20.75
CA ILE A 14 5.34 -17.18 -19.45
C ILE A 14 6.37 -16.20 -18.89
N LEU A 15 7.31 -15.73 -19.72
CA LEU A 15 8.33 -14.77 -19.30
C LEU A 15 7.71 -13.47 -18.76
N SER A 16 6.69 -12.93 -19.43
CA SER A 16 6.00 -11.70 -18.97
C SER A 16 5.30 -11.86 -17.63
N HIS A 17 4.71 -13.03 -17.34
CA HIS A 17 4.08 -13.32 -16.05
C HIS A 17 5.13 -13.44 -14.94
N VAL A 18 6.24 -14.12 -15.22
CA VAL A 18 7.37 -14.24 -14.27
C VAL A 18 7.98 -12.88 -13.96
N GLN A 19 8.19 -12.03 -14.97
CA GLN A 19 8.67 -10.66 -14.78
C GLN A 19 7.70 -9.85 -13.90
N THR A 20 6.40 -9.88 -14.21
CA THR A 20 5.37 -9.19 -13.42
C THR A 20 5.38 -9.64 -11.95
N LEU A 21 5.59 -10.94 -11.72
CA LEU A 21 5.68 -11.53 -10.40
C LEU A 21 6.88 -10.98 -9.61
N PHE A 22 8.08 -11.02 -10.20
CA PHE A 22 9.28 -10.50 -9.54
C PHE A 22 9.23 -8.98 -9.35
N ASN A 23 8.61 -8.24 -10.27
CA ASN A 23 8.39 -6.80 -10.13
C ASN A 23 7.54 -6.50 -8.89
N ARG A 24 6.43 -7.23 -8.68
CA ARG A 24 5.60 -7.06 -7.48
C ARG A 24 6.36 -7.38 -6.21
N LEU A 25 7.16 -8.44 -6.21
CA LEU A 25 8.01 -8.80 -5.07
C LEU A 25 9.04 -7.70 -4.77
N ALA A 26 9.69 -7.17 -5.80
CA ALA A 26 10.67 -6.09 -5.68
C ALA A 26 10.04 -4.84 -5.06
N VAL A 27 8.84 -4.44 -5.51
CA VAL A 27 8.10 -3.31 -4.93
C VAL A 27 7.74 -3.58 -3.48
N GLN A 28 7.26 -4.79 -3.14
CA GLN A 28 6.94 -5.12 -1.76
C GLN A 28 8.17 -5.09 -0.84
N VAL A 29 9.32 -5.56 -1.32
CA VAL A 29 10.59 -5.46 -0.59
C VAL A 29 10.99 -4.00 -0.45
N ALA A 30 10.90 -3.20 -1.51
CA ALA A 30 11.18 -1.77 -1.48
C ALA A 30 10.32 -1.01 -0.45
N ILE A 31 9.03 -1.37 -0.31
CA ILE A 31 8.16 -0.80 0.73
C ILE A 31 8.61 -1.25 2.13
N LEU A 32 9.11 -2.48 2.27
CA LEU A 32 9.47 -3.06 3.57
C LEU A 32 10.81 -2.52 4.09
N VAL A 33 11.79 -2.39 3.22
CA VAL A 33 13.18 -2.08 3.59
C VAL A 33 13.70 -0.78 2.99
N GLY A 34 12.87 -0.05 2.23
CA GLY A 34 13.29 1.13 1.46
C GLY A 34 13.97 2.19 2.30
N ASP A 35 13.50 2.41 3.52
CA ASP A 35 14.05 3.40 4.44
C ASP A 35 15.34 2.94 5.12
N VAL A 36 15.51 1.63 5.33
CA VAL A 36 16.66 1.02 6.03
C VAL A 36 17.80 0.70 5.05
N MET A 37 17.46 0.33 3.82
CA MET A 37 18.40 -0.05 2.76
C MET A 37 17.99 0.56 1.41
N PRO A 38 18.12 1.90 1.23
CA PRO A 38 17.72 2.57 -0.01
C PRO A 38 18.41 2.00 -1.26
N GLN A 39 19.67 1.59 -1.11
CA GLN A 39 20.47 0.99 -2.19
C GLN A 39 19.94 -0.38 -2.65
N LEU A 40 19.34 -1.15 -1.74
CA LEU A 40 18.74 -2.44 -2.05
C LEU A 40 17.40 -2.24 -2.76
N SER A 41 16.60 -1.29 -2.28
CA SER A 41 15.35 -0.86 -2.93
C SER A 41 15.61 -0.43 -4.38
N LEU A 42 16.57 0.48 -4.59
CA LEU A 42 16.96 0.97 -5.92
C LEU A 42 17.41 -0.18 -6.84
N LYS A 43 18.25 -1.09 -6.36
CA LYS A 43 18.71 -2.25 -7.15
C LYS A 43 17.58 -3.23 -7.48
N CYS A 44 16.65 -3.45 -6.55
CA CYS A 44 15.49 -4.33 -6.78
C CYS A 44 14.57 -3.78 -7.87
N VAL A 45 14.42 -2.45 -7.95
CA VAL A 45 13.49 -1.80 -8.89
C VAL A 45 14.19 -1.41 -10.21
N SER A 46 15.47 -1.06 -10.22
CA SER A 46 16.21 -0.78 -11.47
C SER A 46 16.36 -2.00 -12.39
N GLY A 47 16.28 -3.22 -11.86
CA GLY A 47 16.24 -4.46 -12.65
C GLY A 47 14.85 -4.78 -13.25
N SER A 48 13.82 -4.03 -12.86
CA SER A 48 12.44 -4.25 -13.31
C SER A 48 12.11 -3.41 -14.54
N GLN A 49 11.40 -3.97 -15.51
CA GLN A 49 10.86 -3.22 -16.67
C GLN A 49 9.67 -2.31 -16.30
N LEU A 50 9.57 -1.86 -15.04
CA LEU A 50 8.52 -0.93 -14.55
C LEU A 50 8.70 0.52 -15.08
N MET A 51 9.57 0.70 -16.08
CA MET A 51 10.10 1.98 -16.60
C MET A 51 9.16 2.72 -17.57
N MET A 52 8.02 2.15 -17.95
CA MET A 52 7.12 2.75 -18.94
C MET A 52 5.91 3.38 -18.26
N VAL A 53 6.02 4.69 -17.96
CA VAL A 53 4.89 5.49 -17.49
C VAL A 53 3.97 5.81 -18.67
N ASN A 54 2.93 5.00 -18.87
CA ASN A 54 1.87 5.39 -19.80
C ASN A 54 1.00 6.45 -19.11
N THR A 55 0.99 7.67 -19.64
CA THR A 55 0.18 8.79 -19.14
C THR A 55 -1.24 8.81 -19.70
N ASN A 56 -1.50 8.01 -20.74
CA ASN A 56 -2.82 7.91 -21.38
C ASN A 56 -3.58 6.68 -20.87
N TYR A 57 -4.02 6.75 -19.62
CA TYR A 57 -4.80 5.68 -19.01
C TYR A 57 -6.22 5.59 -19.59
N THR A 58 -6.59 4.41 -20.03
CA THR A 58 -7.98 3.99 -20.29
C THR A 58 -8.14 2.58 -19.73
N PHE A 59 -9.17 2.36 -18.93
CA PHE A 59 -9.38 1.08 -18.27
C PHE A 59 -10.63 0.40 -18.80
N SER A 60 -10.52 -0.89 -19.09
CA SER A 60 -11.62 -1.79 -19.43
C SER A 60 -11.98 -2.74 -18.29
N SER A 61 -11.11 -2.85 -17.27
CA SER A 61 -11.30 -3.71 -16.11
C SER A 61 -10.64 -3.15 -14.84
N LEU A 62 -11.11 -3.64 -13.67
CA LEU A 62 -10.46 -3.34 -12.38
C LEU A 62 -9.03 -3.90 -12.29
N LEU A 63 -8.74 -4.98 -13.03
CA LEU A 63 -7.39 -5.55 -13.07
C LEU A 63 -6.40 -4.56 -13.69
N GLU A 64 -6.73 -3.99 -14.84
CA GLU A 64 -5.89 -2.99 -15.51
C GLU A 64 -5.67 -1.76 -14.64
N ALA A 65 -6.73 -1.26 -14.00
CA ALA A 65 -6.63 -0.12 -13.09
C ALA A 65 -5.70 -0.41 -11.90
N ARG A 66 -5.82 -1.61 -11.31
CA ARG A 66 -4.97 -2.05 -10.19
C ARG A 66 -3.51 -2.24 -10.61
N GLU A 67 -3.26 -2.85 -11.76
CA GLU A 67 -1.90 -3.03 -12.28
C GLU A 67 -1.22 -1.70 -12.59
N ALA A 68 -1.96 -0.74 -13.17
CA ALA A 68 -1.46 0.62 -13.39
C ALA A 68 -1.14 1.34 -12.07
N LEU A 69 -1.97 1.18 -11.03
CA LEU A 69 -1.69 1.76 -9.71
C LEU A 69 -0.44 1.15 -9.07
N ASN A 70 -0.26 -0.17 -9.17
CA ASN A 70 0.94 -0.84 -8.70
C ASN A 70 2.20 -0.40 -9.46
N ALA A 71 2.09 -0.09 -10.76
CA ALA A 71 3.20 0.50 -11.51
C ALA A 71 3.57 1.90 -11.00
N ILE A 72 2.58 2.72 -10.65
CA ILE A 72 2.82 4.04 -10.02
C ILE A 72 3.53 3.87 -8.66
N LEU A 73 3.14 2.88 -7.87
CA LEU A 73 3.83 2.53 -6.63
C LEU A 73 5.29 2.14 -6.86
N ALA A 74 5.55 1.37 -7.91
CA ALA A 74 6.91 0.99 -8.27
C ALA A 74 7.79 2.18 -8.64
N LEU A 75 7.24 3.15 -9.40
CA LEU A 75 7.97 4.34 -9.83
C LEU A 75 8.52 5.15 -8.65
N ARG A 76 7.85 5.14 -7.49
CA ARG A 76 8.32 5.81 -6.26
C ARG A 76 9.71 5.38 -5.80
N PHE A 77 10.12 4.18 -6.20
CA PHE A 77 11.39 3.58 -5.79
C PHE A 77 12.44 3.60 -6.92
N THR A 78 12.21 4.37 -7.99
CA THR A 78 13.13 4.50 -9.13
C THR A 78 13.81 5.86 -9.16
N GLU A 79 15.00 5.93 -9.75
CA GLU A 79 15.70 7.20 -10.02
C GLU A 79 14.89 8.18 -10.89
N THR A 80 13.96 7.65 -11.69
CA THR A 80 13.11 8.42 -12.61
C THR A 80 11.86 9.03 -11.95
N GLY A 81 11.49 8.57 -10.75
CA GLY A 81 10.25 8.92 -10.07
C GLY A 81 10.33 10.21 -9.26
N THR A 82 10.51 11.36 -9.90
CA THR A 82 10.40 12.63 -9.15
C THR A 82 8.98 12.79 -8.57
N ASN A 83 8.84 13.42 -7.39
CA ASN A 83 7.54 13.68 -6.77
C ASN A 83 6.54 14.35 -7.73
N SER A 84 7.03 15.25 -8.59
CA SER A 84 6.19 15.92 -9.59
C SER A 84 5.62 14.96 -10.64
N VAL A 85 6.42 14.02 -11.14
CA VAL A 85 6.00 13.01 -12.12
C VAL A 85 5.02 12.03 -11.48
N LEU A 86 5.27 11.61 -10.24
CA LEU A 86 4.40 10.71 -9.50
C LEU A 86 3.02 11.33 -9.27
N ILE A 87 2.98 12.59 -8.79
CA ILE A 87 1.73 13.34 -8.57
C ILE A 87 0.95 13.49 -9.88
N ALA A 88 1.62 13.89 -10.98
CA ALA A 88 0.96 14.06 -12.27
C ALA A 88 0.39 12.73 -12.80
N THR A 89 1.18 11.66 -12.72
CA THR A 89 0.79 10.32 -13.19
C THR A 89 -0.37 9.77 -12.36
N PHE A 90 -0.31 9.89 -11.04
CA PHE A 90 -1.38 9.44 -10.15
C PHE A 90 -2.67 10.24 -10.32
N SER A 91 -2.57 11.54 -10.61
CA SER A 91 -3.74 12.37 -10.95
C SER A 91 -4.41 11.91 -12.24
N GLN A 92 -3.63 11.62 -13.28
CA GLN A 92 -4.16 11.10 -14.55
C GLN A 92 -4.80 9.72 -14.38
N TRP A 93 -4.16 8.84 -13.61
CA TRP A 93 -4.70 7.53 -13.26
C TRP A 93 -6.03 7.67 -12.51
N SER A 94 -6.12 8.57 -11.53
CA SER A 94 -7.33 8.80 -10.74
C SER A 94 -8.49 9.27 -11.62
N GLN A 95 -8.23 10.22 -12.53
CA GLN A 95 -9.24 10.71 -13.48
C GLN A 95 -9.71 9.61 -14.45
N ALA A 96 -8.80 8.78 -14.94
CA ALA A 96 -9.14 7.66 -15.81
C ALA A 96 -9.96 6.59 -15.07
N PHE A 97 -9.65 6.34 -13.80
CA PHE A 97 -10.41 5.43 -12.96
C PHE A 97 -11.82 5.96 -12.69
N ASP A 98 -11.99 7.24 -12.37
CA ASP A 98 -13.30 7.85 -12.18
C ASP A 98 -14.16 7.77 -13.45
N LYS A 99 -13.56 7.99 -14.63
CA LYS A 99 -14.22 7.81 -15.93
C LYS A 99 -14.66 6.36 -16.14
N PHE A 100 -13.80 5.38 -15.82
CA PHE A 100 -14.13 3.96 -15.92
C PHE A 100 -15.31 3.59 -15.03
N ILE A 101 -15.30 3.99 -13.74
CA ILE A 101 -16.39 3.74 -12.81
C ILE A 101 -17.69 4.40 -13.30
N THR A 102 -17.63 5.64 -13.77
CA THR A 102 -18.80 6.36 -14.31
C THR A 102 -19.35 5.67 -15.56
N SER A 103 -18.48 5.22 -16.47
CA SER A 103 -18.88 4.55 -17.72
C SER A 103 -19.59 3.21 -17.51
N ARG A 104 -19.36 2.56 -16.37
CA ARG A 104 -20.01 1.29 -16.00
C ARG A 104 -21.48 1.49 -15.59
N GLY A 105 -21.88 2.70 -15.21
CA GLY A 105 -23.24 3.03 -14.79
C GLY A 105 -23.71 2.20 -13.60
N GLU A 106 -24.95 1.70 -13.65
CA GLU A 106 -25.58 0.93 -12.57
C GLU A 106 -25.21 -0.57 -12.57
N ILE A 107 -24.30 -1.02 -13.45
CA ILE A 107 -23.94 -2.44 -13.53
C ILE A 107 -23.18 -2.85 -12.24
N PRO A 108 -23.75 -3.72 -11.39
CA PRO A 108 -23.17 -4.03 -10.10
C PRO A 108 -21.83 -4.76 -10.25
N PHE A 109 -20.94 -4.56 -9.28
CA PHE A 109 -19.71 -5.35 -9.17
C PHE A 109 -20.02 -6.71 -8.55
N SER A 110 -19.46 -7.76 -9.14
CA SER A 110 -19.46 -9.10 -8.54
C SER A 110 -18.74 -9.09 -7.19
N PRO A 111 -18.98 -10.07 -6.29
CA PRO A 111 -18.31 -10.12 -4.99
C PRO A 111 -16.77 -10.06 -5.06
N SER A 112 -16.16 -10.74 -6.05
CA SER A 112 -14.71 -10.67 -6.28
C SER A 112 -14.24 -9.29 -6.76
N GLU A 113 -15.05 -8.61 -7.57
CA GLU A 113 -14.76 -7.25 -8.01
C GLU A 113 -14.93 -6.23 -6.89
N GLN A 114 -15.88 -6.44 -5.97
CA GLN A 114 -16.08 -5.57 -4.81
C GLN A 114 -14.82 -5.52 -3.92
N ARG A 115 -14.18 -6.67 -3.68
CA ARG A 115 -12.88 -6.72 -2.99
C ARG A 115 -11.81 -5.92 -3.75
N SER A 116 -11.71 -6.11 -5.07
CA SER A 116 -10.74 -5.38 -5.88
C SER A 116 -11.00 -3.88 -5.88
N LEU A 117 -12.26 -3.46 -5.89
CA LEU A 117 -12.66 -2.06 -5.82
C LEU A 117 -12.30 -1.45 -4.47
N ALA A 118 -12.58 -2.16 -3.37
CA ALA A 118 -12.23 -1.73 -2.03
C ALA A 118 -10.70 -1.59 -1.82
N LEU A 119 -9.91 -2.51 -2.40
CA LEU A 119 -8.44 -2.41 -2.41
C LEU A 119 -7.95 -1.19 -3.20
N ILE A 120 -8.52 -0.95 -4.39
CA ILE A 120 -8.17 0.24 -5.17
C ILE A 120 -8.53 1.53 -4.41
N ASP A 121 -9.69 1.59 -3.74
CA ASP A 121 -10.08 2.73 -2.92
C ASP A 121 -9.10 2.97 -1.76
N LEU A 122 -8.71 1.90 -1.05
CA LEU A 122 -7.72 1.95 0.02
C LEU A 122 -6.39 2.52 -0.48
N HIS A 123 -5.83 1.95 -1.55
CA HIS A 123 -4.55 2.41 -2.10
C HIS A 123 -4.66 3.83 -2.65
N ARG A 124 -5.72 4.17 -3.38
CA ARG A 124 -5.92 5.53 -3.90
C ARG A 124 -5.93 6.57 -2.78
N ARG A 125 -6.62 6.30 -1.67
CA ARG A 125 -6.65 7.20 -0.51
C ARG A 125 -5.27 7.31 0.14
N TYR A 126 -4.56 6.20 0.27
CA TYR A 126 -3.19 6.21 0.78
C TYR A 126 -2.28 7.11 -0.08
N PHE A 127 -2.37 6.97 -1.41
CA PHE A 127 -1.62 7.81 -2.35
C PHE A 127 -1.98 9.29 -2.29
N ASN A 128 -3.28 9.61 -2.15
CA ASN A 128 -3.76 10.98 -1.97
C ASN A 128 -3.23 11.64 -0.70
N MET A 129 -2.97 10.86 0.36
CA MET A 129 -2.39 11.35 1.60
C MET A 129 -0.86 11.48 1.50
N VAL A 130 -0.18 10.42 1.03
CA VAL A 130 1.29 10.34 1.09
C VAL A 130 1.98 11.26 0.08
N LEU A 131 1.52 11.34 -1.17
CA LEU A 131 2.22 12.10 -2.21
C LEU A 131 2.29 13.62 -1.90
N PRO A 132 1.20 14.28 -1.46
CA PRO A 132 1.28 15.70 -1.09
C PRO A 132 2.14 15.94 0.16
N TRP A 133 2.12 15.01 1.13
CA TRP A 133 2.93 15.12 2.33
C TRP A 133 4.43 15.02 2.03
N GLU A 134 4.85 14.01 1.26
CA GLU A 134 6.24 13.83 0.84
C GLU A 134 6.75 15.03 0.03
N ASN A 135 5.90 15.59 -0.84
CA ASN A 135 6.25 16.74 -1.67
C ASN A 135 6.43 18.04 -0.88
N LYS A 136 5.70 18.24 0.23
CA LYS A 136 5.78 19.46 1.04
C LYS A 136 6.93 19.44 2.05
N ASN A 137 7.13 18.29 2.70
CA ASN A 137 7.93 18.23 3.91
C ASN A 137 9.30 17.58 3.71
N SER A 138 9.60 17.04 2.52
CA SER A 138 10.86 16.33 2.21
C SER A 138 11.26 15.33 3.30
N HIS A 139 10.28 14.70 3.97
CA HIS A 139 10.44 13.79 5.11
C HIS A 139 11.11 14.39 6.37
N GLN A 140 11.27 15.72 6.44
CA GLN A 140 11.97 16.41 7.55
C GLN A 140 11.05 16.67 8.75
N ASP A 141 9.74 16.80 8.52
CA ASP A 141 8.76 17.02 9.58
C ASP A 141 7.80 15.83 9.70
N VAL A 142 8.26 14.74 10.32
CA VAL A 142 7.44 13.55 10.59
C VAL A 142 6.25 13.87 11.50
N LEU A 143 6.36 14.89 12.36
CA LEU A 143 5.28 15.27 13.28
C LEU A 143 4.11 15.94 12.54
N SER A 144 4.36 16.55 11.38
CA SER A 144 3.31 17.09 10.52
C SER A 144 2.29 16.04 10.04
N LEU A 145 2.60 14.74 10.14
CA LEU A 145 1.65 13.64 9.85
C LEU A 145 0.46 13.63 10.80
N ASP A 146 0.56 14.23 11.98
CA ASP A 146 -0.57 14.37 12.91
C ASP A 146 -1.75 15.11 12.29
N ASN A 147 -1.49 16.03 11.34
CA ASN A 147 -2.53 16.75 10.60
C ASN A 147 -3.39 15.82 9.71
N TYR A 148 -2.93 14.59 9.49
CA TYR A 148 -3.60 13.57 8.66
C TYR A 148 -4.25 12.46 9.51
N THR A 149 -4.46 12.68 10.82
CA THR A 149 -5.10 11.68 11.71
C THR A 149 -6.46 11.22 11.18
N GLY A 150 -7.27 12.14 10.63
CA GLY A 150 -8.54 11.79 10.00
C GLY A 150 -8.39 10.94 8.74
N ASP A 151 -7.38 11.20 7.91
CA ASP A 151 -7.07 10.37 6.74
C ASP A 151 -6.62 8.96 7.17
N PHE A 152 -5.80 8.85 8.22
CA PHE A 152 -5.40 7.56 8.78
C PHE A 152 -6.60 6.76 9.31
N GLU A 153 -7.51 7.40 10.03
CA GLU A 153 -8.74 6.75 10.50
C GLU A 153 -9.58 6.22 9.33
N GLU A 154 -9.73 7.02 8.28
CA GLU A 154 -10.46 6.59 7.09
C GLU A 154 -9.76 5.45 6.35
N LEU A 155 -8.42 5.45 6.28
CA LEU A 155 -7.66 4.31 5.75
C LEU A 155 -7.87 3.03 6.57
N VAL A 156 -7.95 3.12 7.91
CA VAL A 156 -8.30 1.98 8.77
C VAL A 156 -9.71 1.48 8.46
N ASN A 157 -10.68 2.39 8.26
CA ASN A 157 -12.05 2.02 7.86
C ASN A 157 -12.07 1.31 6.50
N CYS A 158 -11.34 1.84 5.51
CA CYS A 158 -11.16 1.20 4.19
C CYS A 158 -10.59 -0.21 4.33
N ALA A 159 -9.53 -0.39 5.12
CA ALA A 159 -8.90 -1.68 5.34
C ALA A 159 -9.86 -2.68 6.02
N SER A 160 -10.66 -2.23 7.00
CA SER A 160 -11.70 -3.05 7.62
C SER A 160 -12.70 -3.55 6.57
N ARG A 161 -13.21 -2.67 5.70
CA ARG A 161 -14.13 -3.04 4.62
C ARG A 161 -13.53 -4.07 3.66
N VAL A 162 -12.26 -3.90 3.28
CA VAL A 162 -11.56 -4.90 2.45
C VAL A 162 -11.52 -6.25 3.15
N LEU A 163 -11.21 -6.27 4.44
CA LEU A 163 -11.21 -7.51 5.20
C LEU A 163 -12.63 -8.08 5.25
N GLU A 164 -13.66 -7.33 5.61
CA GLU A 164 -15.06 -7.81 5.65
C GLU A 164 -15.53 -8.49 4.35
N THR A 165 -14.99 -8.11 3.18
CA THR A 165 -15.29 -8.80 1.91
C THR A 165 -14.76 -10.24 1.80
N ASP A 166 -13.75 -10.64 2.59
CA ASP A 166 -13.39 -12.07 2.68
C ASP A 166 -14.34 -12.78 3.63
N THR A 167 -15.30 -13.47 3.05
CA THR A 167 -16.39 -14.18 3.73
C THR A 167 -16.02 -15.59 4.19
N VAL A 168 -14.82 -16.07 3.84
CA VAL A 168 -14.37 -17.43 4.17
C VAL A 168 -13.53 -17.39 5.45
N PRO A 169 -13.97 -17.98 6.58
CA PRO A 169 -13.12 -18.18 7.75
C PRO A 169 -11.94 -19.09 7.35
N GLN A 170 -10.72 -18.60 7.55
CA GLN A 170 -9.52 -19.22 7.01
C GLN A 170 -8.73 -19.95 8.08
N ALA A 171 -8.54 -21.25 7.87
CA ALA A 171 -7.71 -22.10 8.72
C ALA A 171 -6.20 -21.98 8.41
N ALA A 172 -5.83 -21.31 7.30
CA ALA A 172 -4.45 -21.15 6.86
C ALA A 172 -4.24 -19.78 6.17
N PRO A 173 -3.01 -19.23 6.17
CA PRO A 173 -2.72 -17.96 5.51
C PRO A 173 -2.99 -18.00 4.01
N LEU A 174 -3.75 -17.02 3.49
CA LEU A 174 -3.87 -16.79 2.05
C LEU A 174 -2.60 -16.13 1.53
N PHE A 175 -1.83 -16.85 0.72
CA PHE A 175 -0.69 -16.32 0.00
C PHE A 175 -1.12 -15.65 -1.30
N HIS A 176 -0.78 -14.38 -1.50
CA HIS A 176 -0.84 -13.72 -2.80
C HIS A 176 0.28 -12.70 -2.96
N LEU A 177 0.62 -12.39 -4.22
CA LEU A 177 1.68 -11.42 -4.55
C LEU A 177 1.13 -10.03 -4.88
N GLU A 178 -0.18 -9.84 -4.78
CA GLU A 178 -0.76 -8.49 -4.80
C GLU A 178 -0.37 -7.75 -3.52
N ILE A 179 -0.14 -6.45 -3.64
CA ILE A 179 -0.06 -5.53 -2.50
C ILE A 179 -1.49 -5.38 -2.00
N GLY A 180 -1.76 -5.75 -0.74
CA GLY A 180 -3.08 -5.72 -0.15
C GLY A 180 -3.15 -4.68 0.96
N VAL A 181 -3.75 -5.06 2.09
CA VAL A 181 -3.99 -4.15 3.23
C VAL A 181 -2.81 -4.13 4.19
N VAL A 182 -1.98 -5.16 4.22
CA VAL A 182 -0.95 -5.35 5.26
C VAL A 182 0.09 -4.21 5.25
N PRO A 183 0.70 -3.84 4.11
CA PRO A 183 1.64 -2.72 4.07
C PRO A 183 1.01 -1.39 4.49
N VAL A 184 -0.24 -1.14 4.10
CA VAL A 184 -0.95 0.11 4.43
C VAL A 184 -1.20 0.18 5.93
N LEU A 185 -1.72 -0.88 6.54
CA LEU A 185 -1.96 -0.95 7.99
C LEU A 185 -0.66 -0.82 8.79
N PHE A 186 0.44 -1.39 8.30
CA PHE A 186 1.75 -1.21 8.93
C PHE A 186 2.20 0.25 8.91
N VAL A 187 2.11 0.91 7.75
CA VAL A 187 2.44 2.33 7.62
C VAL A 187 1.58 3.17 8.55
N ILE A 188 0.27 2.94 8.62
CA ILE A 188 -0.61 3.65 9.56
C ILE A 188 -0.13 3.47 11.00
N ALA A 189 0.17 2.23 11.40
CA ALA A 189 0.60 1.94 12.76
C ALA A 189 1.98 2.53 13.11
N ALA A 190 2.87 2.67 12.12
CA ALA A 190 4.20 3.25 12.30
C ALA A 190 4.20 4.78 12.22
N TRP A 191 3.33 5.38 11.40
CA TRP A 191 3.34 6.82 11.09
C TRP A 191 2.38 7.62 11.97
N CYS A 192 1.20 7.09 12.26
CA CYS A 192 0.20 7.77 13.09
C CYS A 192 0.56 7.66 14.58
N ARG A 193 0.57 8.80 15.29
CA ARG A 193 0.77 8.83 16.75
C ARG A 193 -0.51 8.69 17.55
N ASP A 194 -1.67 8.85 16.91
CA ASP A 194 -2.95 8.73 17.61
C ASP A 194 -3.10 7.30 18.18
N PRO A 195 -3.29 7.17 19.51
CA PRO A 195 -3.32 5.86 20.15
C PRO A 195 -4.47 4.98 19.67
N GLY A 196 -5.62 5.57 19.35
CA GLY A 196 -6.83 4.86 18.93
C GLY A 196 -6.69 4.30 17.52
N VAL A 197 -6.31 5.15 16.56
CA VAL A 197 -6.10 4.76 15.16
C VAL A 197 -5.02 3.68 15.05
N ARG A 198 -3.91 3.87 15.75
CA ARG A 198 -2.79 2.91 15.73
C ARG A 198 -3.15 1.55 16.29
N ARG A 199 -3.82 1.49 17.46
CA ARG A 199 -4.27 0.23 18.07
C ARG A 199 -5.30 -0.48 17.17
N ARG A 200 -6.19 0.26 16.51
CA ARG A 200 -7.13 -0.31 15.52
C ARG A 200 -6.40 -0.91 14.32
N ALA A 201 -5.40 -0.23 13.76
CA ALA A 201 -4.60 -0.77 12.66
C ALA A 201 -3.88 -2.07 13.05
N ILE A 202 -3.26 -2.10 14.25
CA ILE A 202 -2.62 -3.30 14.80
C ILE A 202 -3.65 -4.42 15.01
N SER A 203 -4.82 -4.10 15.55
CA SER A 203 -5.91 -5.09 15.74
C SER A 203 -6.32 -5.73 14.41
N LEU A 204 -6.48 -4.94 13.35
CA LEU A 204 -6.79 -5.46 12.01
C LEU A 204 -5.67 -6.37 11.47
N LEU A 205 -4.40 -5.99 11.63
CA LEU A 205 -3.25 -6.84 11.25
C LEU A 205 -3.27 -8.20 11.98
N MET A 206 -3.70 -8.20 13.24
CA MET A 206 -3.77 -9.40 14.07
C MET A 206 -5.06 -10.22 13.87
N SER A 207 -6.10 -9.61 13.30
CA SER A 207 -7.43 -10.23 13.15
C SER A 207 -7.49 -11.35 12.12
N ARG A 208 -6.57 -11.35 11.14
CA ARG A 208 -6.54 -12.32 10.04
C ARG A 208 -5.15 -12.75 9.66
N GLN A 209 -5.03 -14.00 9.24
CA GLN A 209 -3.78 -14.57 8.73
C GLN A 209 -3.68 -14.31 7.22
N ALA A 210 -3.00 -13.24 6.82
CA ALA A 210 -2.72 -12.91 5.43
C ALA A 210 -1.21 -12.96 5.16
N GLN A 211 -0.83 -13.47 4.00
CA GLN A 211 0.56 -13.49 3.52
C GLN A 211 0.62 -12.80 2.15
N GLU A 212 0.90 -11.50 2.15
CA GLU A 212 1.00 -10.66 0.94
C GLU A 212 2.47 -10.64 0.48
N GLY A 213 2.89 -11.67 -0.22
CA GLY A 213 4.27 -11.91 -0.62
C GLY A 213 5.22 -11.92 0.57
N VAL A 214 6.04 -10.88 0.73
CA VAL A 214 6.97 -10.75 1.88
C VAL A 214 6.29 -10.28 3.16
N TRP A 215 5.05 -9.81 3.08
CA TRP A 215 4.33 -9.23 4.21
C TRP A 215 3.43 -10.28 4.89
N SER A 216 3.77 -10.64 6.12
CA SER A 216 2.93 -11.47 6.97
C SER A 216 2.14 -10.61 7.94
N SER A 217 0.81 -10.61 7.86
CA SER A 217 -0.05 -9.75 8.69
C SER A 217 0.27 -9.85 10.18
N HIS A 218 0.45 -11.07 10.70
CA HIS A 218 0.69 -11.31 12.12
C HIS A 218 2.11 -10.93 12.55
N LEU A 219 3.15 -11.22 11.73
CA LEU A 219 4.51 -10.77 12.04
C LEU A 219 4.59 -9.24 12.00
N THR A 220 4.03 -8.63 10.96
CA THR A 220 3.95 -7.18 10.79
C THR A 220 3.18 -6.52 11.93
N GLY A 221 2.04 -7.09 12.36
CA GLY A 221 1.27 -6.60 13.51
C GLY A 221 2.04 -6.70 14.83
N ARG A 222 2.82 -7.76 15.03
CA ARG A 222 3.71 -7.88 16.20
C ARG A 222 4.81 -6.83 16.19
N VAL A 223 5.45 -6.58 15.04
CA VAL A 223 6.48 -5.52 14.91
C VAL A 223 5.86 -4.15 15.17
N ALA A 224 4.72 -3.84 14.55
CA ALA A 224 4.01 -2.58 14.77
C ALA A 224 3.63 -2.38 16.25
N ARG A 225 3.20 -3.44 16.93
CA ARG A 225 2.92 -3.40 18.37
C ARG A 225 4.17 -3.11 19.20
N ILE A 226 5.30 -3.75 18.90
CA ILE A 226 6.57 -3.49 19.59
C ILE A 226 7.01 -2.03 19.40
N ILE A 227 6.89 -1.50 18.18
CA ILE A 227 7.17 -0.09 17.89
C ILE A 227 6.29 0.81 18.76
N MET A 228 4.97 0.56 18.75
CA MET A 228 4.03 1.34 19.57
C MET A 228 4.35 1.30 21.05
N GLU A 229 4.53 0.10 21.61
CA GLU A 229 4.79 -0.10 23.04
C GLU A 229 6.08 0.62 23.47
N ALA A 230 7.11 0.65 22.61
CA ALA A 230 8.37 1.36 22.88
C ALA A 230 8.22 2.89 22.80
N GLU A 231 7.46 3.41 21.83
CA GLU A 231 7.20 4.85 21.70
C GLU A 231 6.34 5.38 22.87
N GLU A 232 5.38 4.59 23.36
CA GLU A 232 4.45 4.94 24.45
C GLU A 232 4.99 4.62 25.85
N GLU A 233 6.22 4.09 25.97
CA GLU A 233 6.74 3.56 27.23
C GLU A 233 6.80 4.63 28.34
N ASN A 234 6.11 4.36 29.45
CA ASN A 234 5.97 5.23 30.63
C ASN A 234 5.21 6.55 30.35
N LEU A 235 4.32 6.57 29.36
CA LEU A 235 3.47 7.72 29.02
C LEU A 235 1.98 7.37 29.20
N ASP A 236 1.18 8.34 29.66
CA ASP A 236 -0.29 8.28 29.60
C ASP A 236 -0.75 8.94 28.29
N VAL A 237 -0.73 8.18 27.20
CA VAL A 237 -0.98 8.71 25.86
C VAL A 237 -2.45 8.63 25.48
N ARG A 238 -3.05 9.80 25.25
CA ARG A 238 -4.46 10.01 24.94
C ARG A 238 -4.66 10.63 23.56
N SER A 239 -3.60 11.20 22.99
CA SER A 239 -3.56 11.88 21.71
C SER A 239 -2.18 11.74 21.06
N CYS A 240 -2.06 12.21 19.82
CA CYS A 240 -0.79 12.24 19.10
C CYS A 240 0.29 13.12 19.76
N GLU A 241 -0.11 14.16 20.51
CA GLU A 241 0.79 15.11 21.16
C GLU A 241 1.55 14.49 22.35
N ASP A 242 0.99 13.46 22.96
CA ASP A 242 1.54 12.82 24.17
C ASP A 242 2.78 11.97 23.88
N VAL A 243 3.02 11.59 22.61
CA VAL A 243 4.20 10.86 22.17
C VAL A 243 5.18 11.84 21.52
N PRO A 244 6.23 12.31 22.22
CA PRO A 244 7.11 13.36 21.71
C PRO A 244 7.99 12.84 20.56
N GLY A 245 8.39 13.74 19.66
CA GLY A 245 9.19 13.39 18.47
C GLY A 245 10.43 12.53 18.75
N PRO A 246 11.26 12.82 19.78
CA PRO A 246 12.43 12.00 20.12
C PRO A 246 12.12 10.56 20.55
N ARG A 247 10.87 10.26 20.95
CA ARG A 247 10.43 8.89 21.25
C ARG A 247 10.05 8.12 19.99
N ARG A 248 9.79 8.81 18.87
CA ARG A 248 9.39 8.17 17.62
C ARG A 248 10.50 7.27 17.11
N ILE A 249 10.15 6.00 16.92
CA ILE A 249 11.01 5.06 16.22
C ILE A 249 10.76 5.36 14.75
N ASN A 250 11.61 6.23 14.21
CA ASN A 250 11.58 6.53 12.79
C ASN A 250 11.66 5.21 12.00
N PRO A 251 10.71 4.94 11.08
CA PRO A 251 10.99 3.98 10.01
C PRO A 251 12.22 4.41 9.18
N THR A 252 12.56 5.71 9.23
CA THR A 252 13.69 6.45 8.63
C THR A 252 15.09 6.16 9.21
N LEU A 253 15.46 4.92 9.53
CA LEU A 253 16.82 4.60 9.96
C LEU A 253 17.82 4.70 8.79
N ILE A 254 18.35 5.90 8.56
CA ILE A 254 19.77 6.29 8.66
C ILE A 254 19.90 7.68 8.02
N ALA A 255 20.23 8.66 8.85
CA ALA A 255 20.83 9.90 8.37
C ALA A 255 22.06 9.57 7.51
N ILE A 256 22.05 10.00 6.25
CA ILE A 256 23.26 10.17 5.45
C ILE A 256 23.62 11.65 5.50
#